data_AF-A0AAW6RZY6-F1
#
_entry.id   AF-A0AAW6RZY6-F1
#
_cell.length_a   1.000
_cell.length_b   1.000
_cell.length_c   1.000
_cell.angle_alpha   90.00
_cell.angle_beta   90.00
_cell.angle_gamma   90.00
#
_symmetry.space_group_name_H-M   'P 1'
#
loop_
_entity.id
_entity.type
_entity.pdbx_description
1 polymer ?
#
loop_
_entity_poly.entity_id
_entity_poly.type
_entity_poly.pdbx_seq_one_letter_code
_entity_poly.pdbx_strand_id
1 'polypeptide(L)'
;MKYSNEKIVKALLLSPLPLLFFTAVLFIVMNQEYSLYSILVVLVGHGLVYLAYCILTVPFSFIFSILLNRYNSLNLLTICIASIIIATPFFILFEWSHTGEISKEWWKMYTNTWTIFMALFPGLCYWLFLINLKDKE
;
A
#
# COMPACT_ATOMS: atom_id res chain seq x y z
N MET A 1 7.84 -15.25 15.13
CA MET A 1 9.15 -14.75 14.69
C MET A 1 9.21 -13.28 15.05
N LYS A 2 10.29 -12.82 15.70
CA LYS A 2 10.48 -11.39 15.96
C LYS A 2 11.32 -10.79 14.84
N TYR A 3 10.83 -9.70 14.25
CA TYR A 3 11.54 -8.94 13.23
C TYR A 3 12.24 -7.73 13.85
N SER A 4 13.40 -7.36 13.30
CA SER A 4 14.08 -6.12 13.67
C SER A 4 13.30 -4.90 13.19
N ASN A 5 13.41 -3.77 13.89
CA ASN A 5 12.73 -2.53 13.48
C ASN A 5 13.20 -2.07 12.09
N GLU A 6 14.50 -2.21 11.79
CA GLU A 6 15.06 -1.88 10.48
C GLU A 6 14.41 -2.69 9.36
N LYS A 7 14.25 -4.00 9.59
CA LYS A 7 13.61 -4.90 8.63
C LYS A 7 12.14 -4.56 8.41
N ILE A 8 11.40 -4.21 9.47
CA ILE A 8 10.02 -3.75 9.37
C ILE A 8 9.93 -2.47 8.51
N VAL A 9 10.75 -1.45 8.79
CA VAL A 9 10.74 -0.19 8.03
C VAL A 9 11.07 -0.44 6.56
N LYS A 10 12.12 -1.21 6.26
CA LYS A 10 12.50 -1.54 4.88
C LYS A 10 11.39 -2.26 4.14
N ALA A 11 10.78 -3.27 4.75
CA ALA A 11 9.69 -4.01 4.14
C ALA A 11 8.48 -3.10 3.86
N LEU A 12 8.14 -2.18 4.77
CA LEU A 12 7.06 -1.21 4.56
C LEU A 12 7.35 -0.25 3.41
N LEU A 13 8.57 0.30 3.31
CA LEU A 13 8.97 1.19 2.21
C LEU A 13 8.94 0.49 0.85
N LEU A 14 9.29 -0.80 0.80
CA LEU A 14 9.26 -1.57 -0.44
C LEU A 14 7.86 -2.03 -0.83
N SER A 15 6.94 -2.15 0.14
CA SER A 15 5.63 -2.76 -0.06
C SER A 15 4.74 -2.16 -1.18
N PRO A 16 4.68 -0.83 -1.44
CA PRO A 16 3.84 -0.30 -2.50
C PRO A 16 4.48 -0.39 -3.88
N LEU A 17 5.81 -0.60 -3.98
CA LEU A 17 6.55 -0.49 -5.24
C LEU A 17 6.07 -1.49 -6.32
N PRO A 18 5.81 -2.78 -6.01
CA PRO A 18 5.31 -3.71 -7.01
C PRO A 18 3.95 -3.28 -7.57
N LEU A 19 3.08 -2.73 -6.71
CA LEU A 19 1.76 -2.25 -7.14
C LEU A 19 1.90 -1.03 -8.05
N LEU A 20 2.68 -0.04 -7.63
CA LEU A 20 2.92 1.18 -8.39
C LEU A 20 3.56 0.89 -9.74
N PHE A 21 4.50 -0.05 -9.79
CA PHE A 21 5.11 -0.48 -11.04
C PHE A 21 4.07 -1.13 -11.95
N PHE A 22 3.26 -2.05 -11.43
CA PHE A 22 2.21 -2.72 -12.20
C PHE A 22 1.17 -1.74 -12.74
N THR A 23 0.71 -0.79 -11.92
CA THR A 23 -0.26 0.23 -12.34
C THR A 23 0.32 1.20 -13.37
N ALA A 24 1.60 1.56 -13.24
CA ALA A 24 2.27 2.41 -14.23
C ALA A 24 2.35 1.72 -15.61
N VAL A 25 2.75 0.44 -15.63
CA VAL A 25 2.82 -0.35 -16.86
C VAL A 25 1.42 -0.50 -17.49
N LEU A 26 0.42 -0.87 -16.69
CA LEU A 26 -0.96 -0.98 -17.18
C LEU A 26 -1.46 0.34 -17.78
N PHE A 27 -1.21 1.47 -17.11
CA PHE A 27 -1.62 2.78 -17.59
C PHE A 27 -1.00 3.10 -18.95
N ILE A 28 0.30 2.86 -19.12
CA ILE A 28 1.00 3.12 -20.40
C ILE A 28 0.42 2.25 -21.52
N VAL A 29 0.24 0.95 -21.26
CA VAL A 29 -0.23 -0.01 -22.27
C VAL A 29 -1.68 0.28 -22.68
N MET A 30 -2.57 0.52 -21.72
CA MET A 30 -4.00 0.74 -21.98
C MET A 30 -4.26 2.05 -22.72
N ASN A 31 -3.46 3.09 -22.47
CA ASN A 31 -3.60 4.38 -23.12
C ASN A 31 -2.70 4.55 -24.36
N GLN A 32 -1.92 3.52 -24.73
CA GLN A 32 -0.95 3.56 -25.82
C GLN A 32 0.07 4.71 -25.72
N GLU A 33 0.39 5.12 -24.49
CA GLU A 33 1.22 6.29 -24.17
C GLU A 33 2.72 5.92 -24.18
N TYR A 34 3.25 5.59 -25.36
CA TYR A 34 4.63 5.11 -25.53
C TYR A 34 5.66 6.23 -25.74
N SER A 35 5.24 7.49 -25.76
CA SER A 35 6.17 8.61 -25.89
C SER A 35 7.04 8.71 -24.64
N LEU A 36 8.34 9.04 -24.80
CA LEU A 36 9.25 9.21 -23.66
C LEU A 36 8.73 10.27 -22.68
N TYR A 37 8.10 11.32 -23.20
CA TYR A 37 7.48 12.36 -22.37
C TYR A 37 6.35 11.79 -21.52
N SER A 38 5.41 11.06 -22.12
CA SER A 38 4.28 10.45 -21.41
C SER A 38 4.76 9.46 -20.34
N ILE A 39 5.77 8.63 -20.66
CA ILE A 39 6.37 7.69 -19.71
C ILE A 39 6.97 8.43 -18.51
N LEU A 40 7.71 9.52 -18.74
CA LEU A 40 8.28 10.33 -17.66
C LEU A 40 7.20 10.95 -16.78
N VAL A 41 6.13 11.49 -17.38
CA VAL A 41 4.99 12.06 -16.64
C VAL A 41 4.33 11.01 -15.76
N VAL A 42 4.09 9.80 -16.29
CA VAL A 42 3.51 8.68 -15.54
C VAL A 42 4.42 8.28 -14.37
N LEU A 43 5.73 8.21 -14.59
CA LEU A 43 6.70 7.85 -13.56
C LEU A 43 6.78 8.91 -12.45
N VAL A 44 6.75 10.20 -12.79
CA VAL A 44 6.68 11.29 -11.82
C VAL A 44 5.39 11.23 -11.01
N GLY A 45 4.26 10.99 -11.66
CA GLY A 45 2.96 10.81 -10.98
C GLY A 45 2.99 9.68 -9.97
N HIS A 46 3.49 8.50 -10.35
CA HIS A 46 3.63 7.36 -9.44
C HIS A 46 4.65 7.63 -8.32
N GLY A 47 5.71 8.39 -8.60
CA GLY A 47 6.66 8.86 -7.60
C GLY A 47 6.01 9.76 -6.53
N LEU A 48 5.08 10.63 -6.92
CA LEU A 48 4.30 11.44 -5.98
C LEU A 48 3.36 10.58 -5.13
N VAL A 49 2.71 9.58 -5.71
CA VAL A 49 1.88 8.62 -4.97
C VAL A 49 2.73 7.84 -3.96
N TYR A 50 3.92 7.42 -4.34
CA TYR A 50 4.88 6.77 -3.45
C TYR A 50 5.27 7.68 -2.27
N LEU A 51 5.58 8.95 -2.52
CA LEU A 51 5.90 9.91 -1.47
C LEU A 51 4.72 10.11 -0.51
N ALA A 52 3.50 10.22 -1.04
CA ALA A 52 2.29 10.32 -0.23
C ALA A 52 2.12 9.08 0.67
N TYR A 53 2.33 7.88 0.12
CA TYR A 53 2.31 6.63 0.91
C TYR A 53 3.37 6.64 2.03
N CYS A 54 4.59 7.10 1.72
CA CYS A 54 5.69 7.17 2.70
C CYS A 54 5.39 8.11 3.86
N ILE A 55 4.73 9.24 3.60
CA ILE A 55 4.40 10.23 4.62
C ILE A 55 3.14 9.81 5.40
N LEU A 56 2.12 9.32 4.70
CA LEU A 56 0.80 9.13 5.28
C LEU A 56 0.53 7.72 5.77
N THR A 57 1.11 6.68 5.16
CA THR A 57 0.73 5.29 5.43
C THR A 57 1.81 4.54 6.21
N VAL A 58 3.10 4.76 5.89
CA VAL A 58 4.23 4.08 6.54
C VAL A 58 4.29 4.31 8.06
N PRO A 59 4.13 5.54 8.59
CA PRO A 59 4.24 5.78 10.04
C PRO A 59 3.20 4.99 10.85
N PHE A 60 1.96 4.97 10.39
CA PHE A 60 0.88 4.22 11.06
C PHE A 60 1.09 2.71 10.94
N SER A 61 1.43 2.25 9.73
CA SER A 61 1.71 0.82 9.48
C SER A 61 2.89 0.32 10.31
N PHE A 62 3.89 1.18 10.55
CA PHE A 62 5.03 0.89 11.41
C PHE A 62 4.63 0.69 12.87
N ILE A 63 3.79 1.57 13.41
CA ILE A 63 3.27 1.46 14.79
C ILE A 63 2.50 0.14 14.96
N PHE A 64 1.58 -0.17 14.05
CA PHE A 64 0.84 -1.45 14.06
C PHE A 64 1.79 -2.64 13.96
N SER A 65 2.79 -2.56 13.09
CA SER A 65 3.77 -3.65 12.91
C SER A 65 4.60 -3.89 14.17
N ILE A 66 5.09 -2.84 14.83
CA ILE A 66 5.81 -2.99 16.11
C ILE A 66 4.92 -3.61 17.17
N LEU A 67 3.67 -3.15 17.29
CA LEU A 67 2.72 -3.67 18.27
C LEU A 67 2.49 -5.17 18.05
N LEU A 68 2.15 -5.56 16.83
CA LEU A 68 1.94 -6.96 16.47
C LEU A 68 3.20 -7.81 16.65
N ASN A 69 4.38 -7.26 16.31
CA ASN A 69 5.66 -7.95 16.48
C ASN A 69 6.00 -8.19 17.96
N ARG A 70 5.66 -7.24 18.84
CA ARG A 70 5.83 -7.39 20.31
C ARG A 70 5.05 -8.57 20.85
N TYR A 71 3.83 -8.79 20.36
CA TYR A 71 2.97 -9.93 20.73
C TYR A 71 3.24 -11.19 19.91
N ASN A 72 4.29 -11.21 19.07
CA ASN A 72 4.60 -12.33 18.17
C ASN A 72 3.45 -12.70 17.21
N SER A 73 2.58 -11.73 16.92
CA SER A 73 1.40 -11.88 16.09
C SER A 73 1.56 -11.25 14.72
N LEU A 74 2.72 -10.65 14.38
CA LEU A 74 2.98 -10.07 13.06
C LEU A 74 3.12 -11.18 12.00
N ASN A 75 1.99 -11.56 11.43
CA ASN A 75 1.84 -12.60 10.41
C ASN A 75 0.94 -12.11 9.26
N LEU A 76 0.84 -12.90 8.18
CA LEU A 76 0.07 -12.56 6.98
C LEU A 76 -1.37 -12.11 7.29
N LEU A 77 -2.10 -12.85 8.13
CA LEU A 77 -3.49 -12.55 8.46
C LEU A 77 -3.61 -11.19 9.15
N THR A 78 -2.81 -10.94 10.18
CA THR A 78 -2.83 -9.66 10.91
C THR A 78 -2.39 -8.49 10.03
N ILE A 79 -1.46 -8.74 9.09
CA ILE A 79 -1.03 -7.76 8.10
C ILE A 79 -2.18 -7.41 7.16
N CYS A 80 -2.91 -8.40 6.64
CA CYS A 80 -4.07 -8.16 5.78
C CYS A 80 -5.16 -7.38 6.51
N ILE A 81 -5.46 -7.74 7.76
CA ILE A 81 -6.44 -7.01 8.59
C ILE A 81 -5.99 -5.56 8.81
N ALA A 82 -4.74 -5.34 9.21
CA ALA A 82 -4.19 -4.01 9.40
C ALA A 82 -4.21 -3.19 8.09
N SER A 83 -3.91 -3.83 6.95
CA SER A 83 -3.94 -3.19 5.64
C SER A 83 -5.33 -2.65 5.29
N ILE A 84 -6.40 -3.43 5.55
CA ILE A 84 -7.79 -2.98 5.35
C ILE A 84 -8.12 -1.82 6.29
N ILE A 85 -7.77 -1.94 7.58
CA ILE A 85 -8.05 -0.90 8.58
C ILE A 85 -7.37 0.41 8.19
N ILE A 86 -6.11 0.36 7.78
CA ILE A 86 -5.32 1.53 7.40
C ILE A 86 -5.82 2.10 6.07
N ALA A 87 -6.18 1.28 5.08
CA ALA A 87 -6.66 1.74 3.78
C ALA A 87 -8.05 2.40 3.84
N THR A 88 -8.93 1.93 4.74
CA THR A 88 -10.31 2.43 4.89
C THR A 88 -10.42 3.95 4.96
N PRO A 89 -9.73 4.67 5.89
CA PRO A 89 -9.82 6.13 5.95
C PRO A 89 -9.33 6.79 4.66
N PHE A 90 -8.32 6.25 3.98
CA PHE A 90 -7.85 6.81 2.71
C PHE A 90 -8.88 6.66 1.60
N PHE A 91 -9.56 5.52 1.50
CA PHE A 91 -10.62 5.34 0.50
C PHE A 91 -11.82 6.23 0.77
N ILE A 92 -12.24 6.37 2.03
CA ILE A 92 -13.32 7.30 2.40
C ILE A 92 -12.95 8.74 2.03
N LEU A 93 -11.72 9.18 2.34
CA LEU A 93 -11.24 10.52 1.98
C LEU A 93 -11.11 10.71 0.47
N PHE A 94 -10.65 9.69 -0.25
CA PHE A 94 -10.53 9.72 -1.70
C PHE A 94 -11.91 9.83 -2.37
N GLU A 95 -12.87 9.01 -1.94
CA GLU A 95 -14.27 9.10 -2.37
C GLU A 95 -14.84 10.49 -2.10
N TRP A 96 -14.70 10.98 -0.87
CA TRP A 96 -15.16 12.32 -0.50
C TRP A 96 -14.52 13.43 -1.34
N SER A 97 -13.22 13.31 -1.67
CA SER A 97 -12.55 14.29 -2.53
C SER A 97 -13.09 14.32 -3.95
N HIS A 98 -13.61 13.18 -4.45
CA HIS A 98 -14.14 13.04 -5.79
C HIS A 98 -15.61 13.43 -5.90
N THR A 99 -16.43 13.07 -4.91
CA THR A 99 -17.89 13.25 -4.93
C THR A 99 -18.36 14.47 -4.12
N GLY A 100 -17.54 14.98 -3.21
CA GLY A 100 -17.90 16.01 -2.22
C GLY A 100 -18.67 15.47 -1.01
N GLU A 101 -19.05 14.19 -1.01
CA GLU A 101 -19.89 13.59 0.03
C GLU A 101 -19.30 12.26 0.54
N ILE A 102 -19.45 12.00 1.84
CA ILE A 102 -19.12 10.69 2.41
C ILE A 102 -20.34 9.79 2.26
N SER A 103 -20.19 8.65 1.57
CA SER A 103 -21.26 7.68 1.42
C SER A 103 -21.74 7.17 2.79
N LYS A 104 -23.07 7.16 2.98
CA LYS A 104 -23.70 6.58 4.17
C LYS A 104 -23.38 5.09 4.31
N GLU A 105 -23.13 4.41 3.20
CA GLU A 105 -22.80 3.00 3.14
C GLU A 105 -21.34 2.80 2.68
N TRP A 106 -20.40 3.55 3.27
CA TRP A 106 -18.97 3.50 2.94
C TRP A 106 -18.41 2.07 2.85
N TRP A 107 -18.87 1.15 3.69
CA TRP A 107 -18.42 -0.25 3.70
C TRP A 107 -18.71 -0.99 2.39
N LYS A 108 -19.69 -0.53 1.58
CA LYS A 108 -19.99 -1.11 0.27
C LYS A 108 -18.83 -0.95 -0.72
N MET A 109 -17.87 -0.05 -0.49
CA MET A 109 -16.66 0.02 -1.32
C MET A 109 -15.90 -1.31 -1.40
N TYR A 110 -15.98 -2.13 -0.34
CA TYR A 110 -15.36 -3.46 -0.28
C TYR A 110 -16.18 -4.54 -0.98
N THR A 111 -17.36 -4.24 -1.54
CA THR A 111 -18.02 -5.17 -2.49
C THR A 111 -17.31 -5.19 -3.84
N ASN A 112 -16.55 -4.13 -4.15
CA ASN A 112 -15.74 -4.07 -5.35
C ASN A 112 -14.43 -4.84 -5.15
N THR A 113 -14.23 -5.87 -5.97
CA THR A 113 -13.02 -6.71 -5.95
C THR A 113 -11.74 -5.90 -6.14
N TRP A 114 -11.77 -4.84 -6.94
CA TRP A 114 -10.63 -3.97 -7.18
C TRP A 114 -10.22 -3.21 -5.92
N THR A 115 -11.18 -2.70 -5.15
CA THR A 115 -10.92 -1.99 -3.89
C THR A 115 -10.25 -2.93 -2.88
N ILE A 116 -10.76 -4.16 -2.74
CA ILE A 116 -10.15 -5.17 -1.88
C ILE A 116 -8.72 -5.49 -2.35
N PHE A 117 -8.53 -5.67 -3.66
CA PHE A 117 -7.21 -5.94 -4.23
C PHE A 117 -6.22 -4.81 -3.90
N MET A 118 -6.59 -3.55 -4.13
CA MET A 118 -5.74 -2.39 -3.81
C MET A 118 -5.46 -2.26 -2.31
N ALA A 119 -6.42 -2.63 -1.45
CA ALA A 119 -6.24 -2.61 0.00
C ALA A 119 -5.26 -3.69 0.47
N LEU A 120 -5.31 -4.88 -0.10
CA LEU A 120 -4.57 -6.06 0.37
C LEU A 120 -3.20 -6.22 -0.28
N PHE A 121 -3.05 -5.83 -1.54
CA PHE A 121 -1.84 -6.10 -2.32
C PHE A 121 -0.56 -5.50 -1.69
N PRO A 122 -0.55 -4.25 -1.19
CA PRO A 122 0.61 -3.72 -0.46
C PRO A 122 0.89 -4.54 0.82
N GLY A 123 -0.14 -4.99 1.53
CA GLY A 123 0.01 -5.86 2.69
C GLY A 123 0.63 -7.22 2.35
N LEU A 124 0.24 -7.84 1.24
CA LEU A 124 0.86 -9.08 0.74
C LEU A 124 2.34 -8.86 0.40
N CYS A 125 2.65 -7.77 -0.32
CA CYS A 125 4.03 -7.40 -0.65
C CYS A 125 4.85 -7.15 0.63
N TYR A 126 4.29 -6.43 1.60
CA TYR A 126 4.93 -6.21 2.89
C TYR A 126 5.28 -7.52 3.58
N TRP A 127 4.34 -8.47 3.66
CA TRP A 127 4.61 -9.78 4.26
C TRP A 127 5.72 -10.54 3.52
N LEU A 128 5.70 -10.54 2.18
CA LEU A 128 6.74 -11.18 1.36
C LEU A 128 8.13 -10.56 1.60
N PHE A 129 8.22 -9.23 1.65
CA PHE A 129 9.48 -8.56 1.98
C PHE A 129 9.91 -8.85 3.42
N LEU A 130 8.97 -8.94 4.36
CA LEU A 130 9.26 -9.23 5.76
C LEU A 130 9.84 -10.63 5.95
N ILE A 131 9.41 -11.64 5.18
CA ILE A 131 10.00 -12.99 5.29
C ILE A 131 11.32 -13.13 4.52
N ASN A 132 11.47 -12.43 3.39
CA ASN A 132 12.60 -12.63 2.47
C ASN A 132 13.78 -11.69 2.71
N LEU A 133 13.57 -10.51 3.32
CA LEU A 133 14.69 -9.63 3.65
C LEU A 133 15.57 -10.28 4.72
N LYS A 134 16.86 -10.44 4.41
CA LYS A 134 17.85 -10.81 5.41
C LYS A 134 18.10 -9.63 6.34
N ASP A 135 18.18 -9.89 7.64
CA ASP A 135 18.76 -8.91 8.55
C ASP A 135 20.23 -8.69 8.12
N LYS A 136 20.71 -7.44 8.18
CA LYS A 136 22.14 -7.21 8.03
C LYS A 136 22.80 -7.82 9.28
N GLU A 137 23.70 -8.77 9.07
CA GLU A 137 24.60 -9.28 10.12
C GLU A 137 25.44 -8.16 10.73
#